data_AF-A0A3D4FSL9-F1
#
_entry.id   AF-A0A3D4FSL9-F1
#
_cell.length_a   1.000
_cell.length_b   1.000
_cell.length_c   1.000
_cell.angle_alpha   90.00
_cell.angle_beta   90.00
_cell.angle_gamma   90.00
#
_symmetry.space_group_name_H-M   'P 1'
#
loop_
_entity.id
_entity.type
_entity.pdbx_description
1 polymer ?
#
loop_
_entity_poly.entity_id
_entity_poly.type
_entity_poly.pdbx_seq_one_letter_code
_entity_poly.pdbx_strand_id
1 'polypeptide(L)'
;NPVDHTVWGAETGPFPGRLVRLDRGDNPPETCIAEVYEPPSIQNPDMDPSKTGFAPRGIDVDRSGVIWTALSGSGHMASFDRTKCRVLNGPEATGQHCPEGWTLYPTPGPQMKGVTDPGSGDFHYYNWVDQFNTLGLGENIPIANGSGSDSLLALRPDTGEWVVLRIPYPLGFFSRGLDGRIDDPNAGWKGRGLWANYGGNFNWHIEGGKGTPSKMVHFQLRPHPLAD
;
A
#
# COMPACT_ATOMS: atom_id res chain seq x y z
N ASN A 1 -8.90 7.80 -9.58
CA ASN A 1 -9.26 6.48 -10.14
C ASN A 1 -9.33 6.61 -11.66
N PRO A 2 -8.57 5.80 -12.40
CA PRO A 2 -8.47 5.92 -13.86
C PRO A 2 -9.73 5.46 -14.61
N VAL A 3 -10.62 4.70 -13.97
CA VAL A 3 -11.82 4.12 -14.59
C VAL A 3 -13.02 5.08 -14.54
N ASP A 4 -13.24 5.72 -13.39
CA ASP A 4 -14.43 6.54 -13.14
C ASP A 4 -14.11 8.01 -12.82
N HIS A 5 -12.83 8.41 -12.95
CA HIS A 5 -12.33 9.77 -12.71
C HIS A 5 -12.58 10.32 -11.30
N THR A 6 -12.85 9.44 -10.32
CA THR A 6 -13.04 9.86 -8.92
C THR A 6 -11.74 10.05 -8.17
N VAL A 7 -11.81 10.88 -7.12
CA VAL A 7 -10.72 11.10 -6.17
C VAL A 7 -10.91 10.16 -5.00
N TRP A 8 -9.81 9.62 -4.48
CA TRP A 8 -9.80 8.75 -3.31
C TRP A 8 -8.85 9.30 -2.27
N GLY A 9 -9.18 9.08 -1.00
CA GLY A 9 -8.33 9.38 0.14
C GLY A 9 -8.44 8.30 1.21
N ALA A 10 -7.48 8.28 2.12
CA ALA A 10 -7.52 7.45 3.32
C ALA A 10 -7.45 8.30 4.58
N GLU A 11 -8.19 7.87 5.59
CA GLU A 11 -8.11 8.36 6.96
C GLU A 11 -7.64 7.22 7.87
N THR A 12 -6.50 7.40 8.51
CA THR A 12 -5.93 6.38 9.41
C THR A 12 -6.74 6.19 10.69
N GLY A 13 -7.43 7.23 11.14
CA GLY A 13 -8.27 7.19 12.33
C GLY A 13 -9.46 8.14 12.23
N PRO A 14 -10.43 8.08 13.15
CA PRO A 14 -10.51 7.14 14.29
C PRO A 14 -10.65 5.68 13.87
N PHE A 15 -10.35 4.72 14.76
CA PHE A 15 -10.43 3.29 14.46
C PHE A 15 -11.80 2.90 13.85
N PRO A 16 -11.83 2.10 12.77
CA PRO A 16 -10.71 1.40 12.13
C PRO A 16 -9.98 2.22 11.05
N GLY A 17 -10.38 3.47 10.84
CA GLY A 17 -10.02 4.29 9.69
C GLY A 17 -10.91 3.96 8.49
N ARG A 18 -10.68 4.63 7.35
CA ARG A 18 -11.55 4.51 6.17
C ARG A 18 -10.89 4.96 4.88
N LEU A 19 -11.44 4.49 3.77
CA LEU A 19 -11.31 5.09 2.46
C LEU A 19 -12.48 6.05 2.23
N VAL A 20 -12.19 7.17 1.57
CA VAL A 20 -13.20 8.13 1.13
C VAL A 20 -13.08 8.28 -0.38
N ARG A 21 -14.16 7.97 -1.10
CA ARG A 21 -14.31 8.25 -2.53
C ARG A 21 -15.06 9.57 -2.67
N LEU A 22 -14.55 10.47 -3.51
CA LEU A 22 -15.22 11.70 -3.89
C LEU A 22 -15.49 11.69 -5.40
N ASP A 23 -16.77 11.66 -5.73
CA ASP A 23 -17.28 11.94 -7.07
C ASP A 23 -17.65 13.42 -7.15
N ARG A 24 -17.18 14.13 -8.18
CA ARG A 24 -17.44 15.57 -8.34
C ARG A 24 -18.82 15.82 -8.96
N GLY A 25 -19.40 14.82 -9.63
CA GLY A 25 -20.57 15.01 -10.48
C GLY A 25 -20.33 16.06 -11.57
N ASP A 26 -21.42 16.58 -12.14
CA ASP A 26 -21.38 17.49 -13.29
C ASP A 26 -21.31 18.98 -12.90
N ASN A 27 -21.66 19.34 -11.65
CA ASN A 27 -21.65 20.70 -11.14
C ASN A 27 -21.14 20.76 -9.68
N PRO A 28 -19.81 20.70 -9.47
CA PRO A 28 -19.23 20.78 -8.13
C PRO A 28 -19.23 22.24 -7.59
N PRO A 29 -19.50 22.43 -6.27
CA PRO A 29 -19.61 21.39 -5.24
C PRO A 29 -21.02 20.82 -5.04
N GLU A 30 -22.06 21.35 -5.68
CA GLU A 30 -23.47 21.00 -5.41
C GLU A 30 -23.82 19.54 -5.71
N THR A 31 -23.15 18.95 -6.71
CA THR A 31 -23.36 17.54 -7.11
C THR A 31 -22.30 16.58 -6.57
N CYS A 32 -21.41 17.04 -5.69
CA CYS A 32 -20.39 16.17 -5.13
C CYS A 32 -21.02 15.08 -4.25
N ILE A 33 -20.62 13.83 -4.46
CA ILE A 33 -21.02 12.69 -3.64
C ILE A 33 -19.76 12.10 -3.00
N ALA A 34 -19.79 11.98 -1.68
CA ALA A 34 -18.77 11.29 -0.92
C ALA A 34 -19.30 9.93 -0.47
N GLU A 35 -18.49 8.89 -0.67
CA GLU A 35 -18.75 7.55 -0.17
C GLU A 35 -17.62 7.16 0.79
N VAL A 36 -17.98 6.43 1.83
CA VAL A 36 -17.05 5.99 2.87
C VAL A 36 -17.03 4.47 2.90
N TYR A 37 -15.83 3.90 2.99
CA TYR A 37 -15.62 2.47 3.08
C TYR A 37 -14.59 2.17 4.17
N GLU A 38 -15.04 1.50 5.22
CA GLU A 38 -14.18 1.05 6.31
C GLU A 38 -13.63 -0.35 6.00
N PRO A 39 -12.33 -0.62 6.28
CA PRO A 39 -11.84 -1.98 6.21
C PRO A 39 -12.62 -2.86 7.20
N PRO A 40 -12.77 -4.17 6.91
CA PRO A 40 -13.42 -5.08 7.84
C PRO A 40 -12.70 -5.02 9.19
N SER A 41 -13.46 -4.76 10.25
CA SER A 41 -12.88 -4.51 11.57
C SER A 41 -13.68 -5.22 12.66
N ILE A 42 -13.08 -5.34 13.84
CA ILE A 42 -13.73 -5.91 15.02
C ILE A 42 -14.94 -5.10 15.51
N GLN A 43 -15.16 -3.88 15.00
CA GLN A 43 -16.36 -3.09 15.33
C GLN A 43 -17.59 -3.57 14.57
N ASN A 44 -17.41 -4.33 13.48
CA ASN A 44 -18.50 -4.97 12.78
C ASN A 44 -18.69 -6.39 13.38
N PRO A 45 -19.78 -6.65 14.12
CA PRO A 45 -20.01 -7.93 14.79
C PRO A 45 -20.24 -9.10 13.82
N ASP A 46 -20.55 -8.81 12.55
CA ASP A 46 -20.77 -9.82 11.51
C ASP A 46 -19.45 -10.28 10.85
N MET A 47 -18.32 -9.69 11.21
CA MET A 47 -17.00 -10.03 10.67
C MET A 47 -16.28 -11.08 11.51
N ASP A 48 -15.62 -12.01 10.82
CA ASP A 48 -14.63 -12.91 11.42
C ASP A 48 -13.43 -12.09 11.95
N PRO A 49 -13.14 -12.10 13.27
CA PRO A 49 -12.04 -11.33 13.85
C PRO A 49 -10.68 -11.62 13.22
N SER A 50 -10.47 -12.83 12.68
CA SER A 50 -9.22 -13.21 12.02
C SER A 50 -9.04 -12.58 10.64
N LYS A 51 -10.10 -11.97 10.07
CA LYS A 51 -10.10 -11.30 8.77
C LYS A 51 -10.26 -9.79 8.88
N THR A 52 -9.82 -9.23 10.00
CA THR A 52 -9.95 -7.80 10.28
C THR A 52 -8.64 -7.05 10.03
N GLY A 53 -8.78 -5.76 9.71
CA GLY A 53 -7.66 -4.85 9.53
C GLY A 53 -8.08 -3.41 9.87
N PHE A 54 -7.09 -2.55 10.04
CA PHE A 54 -7.31 -1.16 10.43
C PHE A 54 -6.14 -0.26 10.06
N ALA A 55 -6.37 1.05 10.16
CA ALA A 55 -5.44 2.14 9.93
C ALA A 55 -4.91 2.21 8.49
N PRO A 56 -5.79 2.37 7.48
CA PRO A 56 -5.37 2.71 6.12
C PRO A 56 -4.58 4.02 6.14
N ARG A 57 -3.40 4.00 5.55
CA ARG A 57 -2.45 5.11 5.66
C ARG A 57 -2.05 5.66 4.30
N GLY A 58 -1.40 4.82 3.50
CA GLY A 58 -1.21 5.09 2.08
C GLY A 58 -2.37 4.51 1.28
N ILE A 59 -2.62 5.13 0.12
CA ILE A 59 -3.44 4.52 -0.92
C ILE A 59 -2.79 4.77 -2.27
N ASP A 60 -3.05 3.85 -3.19
CA ASP A 60 -2.84 4.05 -4.61
C ASP A 60 -3.85 3.20 -5.38
N VAL A 61 -4.06 3.50 -6.66
CA VAL A 61 -5.07 2.84 -7.49
C VAL A 61 -4.39 2.04 -8.59
N ASP A 62 -4.94 0.87 -8.93
CA ASP A 62 -4.48 0.13 -10.09
C ASP A 62 -5.21 0.54 -11.38
N ARG A 63 -4.79 0.01 -12.53
CA ARG A 63 -5.38 0.34 -13.83
C ARG A 63 -6.81 -0.16 -14.00
N SER A 64 -7.25 -1.08 -13.14
CA SER A 64 -8.63 -1.60 -13.10
C SER A 64 -9.53 -0.81 -12.16
N GLY A 65 -8.99 0.21 -11.48
CA GLY A 65 -9.73 1.04 -10.53
C GLY A 65 -9.86 0.43 -9.13
N VAL A 66 -9.14 -0.65 -8.83
CA VAL A 66 -9.07 -1.21 -7.47
C VAL A 66 -8.17 -0.32 -6.63
N ILE A 67 -8.63 0.02 -5.42
CA ILE A 67 -7.86 0.83 -4.48
C ILE A 67 -7.04 -0.08 -3.59
N TRP A 68 -5.73 0.15 -3.57
CA TRP A 68 -4.79 -0.56 -2.72
C TRP A 68 -4.37 0.31 -1.56
N THR A 69 -4.36 -0.24 -0.35
CA THR A 69 -3.97 0.48 0.86
C THR A 69 -3.10 -0.38 1.75
N ALA A 70 -1.98 0.17 2.21
CA ALA A 70 -1.24 -0.42 3.31
C ALA A 70 -1.88 -0.04 4.64
N LEU A 71 -2.31 -1.06 5.39
CA LEU A 71 -2.92 -0.94 6.70
C LEU A 71 -1.84 -0.85 7.78
N SER A 72 -1.40 0.37 8.08
CA SER A 72 -0.25 0.67 8.95
C SER A 72 -0.34 0.11 10.37
N GLY A 73 -1.55 -0.08 10.88
CA GLY A 73 -1.77 -0.58 12.23
C GLY A 73 -1.90 -2.10 12.32
N SER A 74 -2.48 -2.73 11.30
CA SER A 74 -2.71 -4.18 11.28
C SER A 74 -1.68 -4.98 10.50
N GLY A 75 -0.79 -4.34 9.74
CA GLY A 75 0.26 -5.05 9.02
C GLY A 75 -0.21 -5.80 7.77
N HIS A 76 -1.20 -5.25 7.07
CA HIS A 76 -1.69 -5.81 5.80
C HIS A 76 -1.41 -4.87 4.64
N MET A 77 -1.28 -5.43 3.44
CA MET A 77 -1.73 -4.74 2.22
C MET A 77 -3.18 -5.15 1.98
N ALA A 78 -4.05 -4.22 1.62
CA ALA A 78 -5.44 -4.51 1.34
C ALA A 78 -5.85 -3.95 -0.03
N SER A 79 -6.69 -4.68 -0.75
CA SER A 79 -7.38 -4.20 -1.94
C SER A 79 -8.84 -3.91 -1.61
N PHE A 80 -9.39 -2.87 -2.19
CA PHE A 80 -10.80 -2.53 -2.17
C PHE A 80 -11.35 -2.38 -3.59
N ASP A 81 -12.27 -3.26 -3.96
CA ASP A 81 -12.97 -3.26 -5.24
C ASP A 81 -14.43 -2.85 -5.04
N ARG A 82 -14.71 -1.58 -5.35
CA ARG A 82 -16.04 -0.98 -5.24
C ARG A 82 -17.09 -1.70 -6.09
N THR A 83 -16.70 -2.37 -7.18
CA THR A 83 -17.67 -3.03 -8.07
C THR A 83 -18.37 -4.22 -7.41
N LYS A 84 -17.81 -4.72 -6.30
CA LYS A 84 -18.39 -5.80 -5.49
C LYS A 84 -19.45 -5.30 -4.50
N CYS A 85 -19.51 -3.99 -4.24
CA CYS A 85 -20.42 -3.43 -3.25
C CYS A 85 -21.87 -3.45 -3.73
N ARG A 86 -22.76 -4.03 -2.90
CA ARG A 86 -24.20 -4.04 -3.18
C ARG A 86 -24.89 -2.71 -2.87
N VAL A 87 -24.43 -2.02 -1.83
CA VAL A 87 -24.95 -0.73 -1.39
C VAL A 87 -23.88 0.33 -1.66
N LEU A 88 -24.29 1.47 -2.21
CA LEU A 88 -23.40 2.57 -2.57
C LEU A 88 -23.84 3.92 -1.98
N ASN A 89 -25.11 4.04 -1.58
CA ASN A 89 -25.69 5.25 -1.01
C ASN A 89 -26.92 4.88 -0.16
N GLY A 90 -27.45 5.87 0.58
CA GLY A 90 -28.63 5.73 1.43
C GLY A 90 -28.29 5.44 2.89
N PRO A 91 -29.31 5.23 3.75
CA PRO A 91 -29.14 5.00 5.18
C PRO A 91 -28.29 3.77 5.53
N GLU A 92 -28.25 2.78 4.65
CA GLU A 92 -27.47 1.56 4.82
C GLU A 92 -25.99 1.72 4.41
N ALA A 93 -25.60 2.84 3.79
CA ALA A 93 -24.21 3.12 3.39
C ALA A 93 -23.36 3.61 4.57
N THR A 94 -23.18 2.76 5.58
CA THR A 94 -22.61 3.11 6.89
C THR A 94 -21.08 3.19 6.96
N GLY A 95 -20.36 3.01 5.85
CA GLY A 95 -18.92 2.71 5.87
C GLY A 95 -18.59 1.21 5.93
N GLN A 96 -19.27 0.46 6.79
CA GLN A 96 -19.02 -0.98 7.01
C GLN A 96 -19.84 -1.91 6.12
N HIS A 97 -20.69 -1.34 5.28
CA HIS A 97 -21.72 -2.01 4.48
C HIS A 97 -21.20 -2.82 3.28
N CYS A 98 -19.92 -2.70 2.92
CA CYS A 98 -19.31 -3.41 1.80
C CYS A 98 -18.08 -4.23 2.23
N PRO A 99 -18.22 -5.22 3.13
CA PRO A 99 -17.11 -6.11 3.47
C PRO A 99 -16.64 -6.95 2.27
N GLU A 100 -17.53 -7.26 1.32
CA GLU A 100 -17.23 -8.06 0.12
C GLU A 100 -16.28 -7.37 -0.87
N GLY A 101 -16.14 -6.04 -0.78
CA GLY A 101 -15.20 -5.27 -1.59
C GLY A 101 -13.75 -5.44 -1.14
N TRP A 102 -13.52 -5.90 0.09
CA TRP A 102 -12.20 -5.95 0.69
C TRP A 102 -11.50 -7.29 0.54
N THR A 103 -10.18 -7.25 0.39
CA THR A 103 -9.30 -8.42 0.55
C THR A 103 -8.03 -7.98 1.25
N LEU A 104 -7.66 -8.68 2.32
CA LEU A 104 -6.53 -8.34 3.18
C LEU A 104 -5.42 -9.40 3.02
N TYR A 105 -4.20 -8.93 2.82
CA TYR A 105 -3.00 -9.74 2.63
C TYR A 105 -2.02 -9.44 3.76
N PRO A 106 -1.83 -10.36 4.72
CA PRO A 106 -0.85 -10.18 5.78
C PRO A 106 0.55 -10.03 5.18
N THR A 107 1.31 -9.02 5.63
CA THR A 107 2.68 -8.84 5.17
C THR A 107 3.63 -9.84 5.84
N PRO A 108 4.72 -10.25 5.17
CA PRO A 108 5.70 -11.19 5.74
C PRO A 108 6.66 -10.51 6.74
N GLY A 109 6.23 -9.40 7.34
CA GLY A 109 7.01 -8.53 8.20
C GLY A 109 7.35 -9.15 9.56
N PRO A 110 8.24 -8.49 10.33
CA PRO A 110 8.54 -8.93 11.69
C PRO A 110 7.32 -8.81 12.60
N GLN A 111 7.23 -9.66 13.62
CA GLN A 111 6.21 -9.58 14.68
C GLN A 111 6.88 -9.40 16.05
N MET A 112 6.19 -8.73 16.96
CA MET A 112 6.65 -8.57 18.34
C MET A 112 6.68 -9.92 19.07
N LYS A 113 7.77 -10.18 19.79
CA LYS A 113 7.96 -11.44 20.53
C LYS A 113 6.83 -11.64 21.55
N GLY A 114 6.16 -12.79 21.48
CA GLY A 114 5.10 -13.18 22.44
C GLY A 114 3.71 -12.65 22.09
N VAL A 115 3.54 -11.89 21.01
CA VAL A 115 2.23 -11.49 20.50
C VAL A 115 1.68 -12.60 19.60
N THR A 116 0.52 -13.13 19.96
CA THR A 116 -0.20 -14.14 19.19
C THR A 116 -1.27 -13.54 18.27
N ASP A 117 -1.67 -12.31 18.54
CA ASP A 117 -2.63 -11.59 17.68
C ASP A 117 -1.97 -11.28 16.33
N PRO A 118 -2.73 -11.36 15.22
CA PRO A 118 -2.21 -11.03 13.91
C PRO A 118 -1.81 -9.54 13.83
N GLY A 119 -0.66 -9.27 13.24
CA GLY A 119 -0.09 -7.93 13.14
C GLY A 119 1.31 -7.95 12.54
N SER A 120 1.88 -6.77 12.35
CA SER A 120 3.26 -6.60 11.89
C SER A 120 3.91 -5.40 12.56
N GLY A 121 5.18 -5.56 12.96
CA GLY A 121 6.06 -4.50 13.41
C GLY A 121 6.61 -3.63 12.29
N ASP A 122 6.21 -3.85 11.03
CA ASP A 122 6.67 -3.08 9.88
C ASP A 122 6.25 -1.61 9.89
N PHE A 123 5.05 -1.30 10.40
CA PHE A 123 4.46 0.04 10.31
C PHE A 123 4.49 0.62 8.88
N HIS A 124 3.66 0.09 7.98
CA HIS A 124 3.66 0.51 6.58
C HIS A 124 3.26 1.99 6.43
N TYR A 125 4.24 2.86 6.13
CA TYR A 125 3.97 4.31 6.05
C TYR A 125 3.13 4.68 4.83
N TYR A 126 3.38 4.02 3.70
CA TYR A 126 2.70 4.26 2.43
C TYR A 126 2.72 2.99 1.56
N ASN A 127 2.06 3.07 0.41
CA ASN A 127 2.13 2.09 -0.67
C ASN A 127 2.02 2.77 -2.03
N TRP A 128 2.46 2.07 -3.06
CA TRP A 128 2.38 2.48 -4.46
C TRP A 128 2.06 1.27 -5.32
N VAL A 129 1.34 1.45 -6.42
CA VAL A 129 1.00 0.39 -7.37
C VAL A 129 1.82 0.55 -8.65
N ASP A 130 2.59 -0.49 -8.98
CA ASP A 130 3.33 -0.57 -10.25
C ASP A 130 2.40 -0.85 -11.42
N GLN A 131 1.67 0.17 -11.86
CA GLN A 131 0.72 0.08 -12.96
C GLN A 131 1.35 -0.36 -14.29
N PHE A 132 2.64 -0.09 -14.49
CA PHE A 132 3.29 -0.16 -15.81
C PHE A 132 4.49 -1.10 -15.85
N ASN A 133 4.62 -2.02 -14.87
CA ASN A 133 5.71 -2.99 -14.82
C ASN A 133 7.10 -2.32 -14.85
N THR A 134 7.24 -1.26 -14.07
CA THR A 134 8.48 -0.50 -13.91
C THR A 134 9.55 -1.31 -13.18
N LEU A 135 9.19 -2.18 -12.23
CA LEU A 135 10.14 -3.05 -11.54
C LEU A 135 10.48 -4.32 -12.34
N GLY A 136 9.57 -4.80 -13.18
CA GLY A 136 9.73 -6.08 -13.90
C GLY A 136 8.97 -7.26 -13.27
N LEU A 137 8.08 -7.03 -12.30
CA LEU A 137 7.26 -8.06 -11.65
C LEU A 137 5.87 -8.27 -12.29
N GLY A 138 5.51 -7.46 -13.28
CA GLY A 138 4.18 -7.44 -13.89
C GLY A 138 3.51 -6.07 -13.76
N GLU A 139 2.35 -5.91 -14.41
CA GLU A 139 1.50 -4.72 -14.25
C GLU A 139 0.62 -4.85 -12.99
N ASN A 140 0.24 -3.71 -12.42
CA ASN A 140 -0.61 -3.59 -11.23
C ASN A 140 -0.08 -4.35 -10.00
N ILE A 141 1.23 -4.29 -9.78
CA ILE A 141 1.85 -4.88 -8.59
C ILE A 141 1.81 -3.86 -7.43
N PRO A 142 1.00 -4.07 -6.37
CA PRO A 142 1.02 -3.22 -5.20
C PRO A 142 2.27 -3.46 -4.35
N ILE A 143 2.92 -2.38 -3.94
CA ILE A 143 4.16 -2.39 -3.17
C ILE A 143 3.98 -1.57 -1.90
N ALA A 144 4.10 -2.22 -0.75
CA ALA A 144 4.10 -1.56 0.56
C ALA A 144 5.52 -1.16 0.97
N ASN A 145 5.65 -0.04 1.67
CA ASN A 145 6.87 0.24 2.42
C ASN A 145 6.95 -0.70 3.64
N GLY A 146 7.97 -1.54 3.72
CA GLY A 146 8.37 -2.23 4.94
C GLY A 146 9.22 -1.31 5.80
N SER A 147 8.63 -0.22 6.30
CA SER A 147 9.34 0.90 6.93
C SER A 147 10.18 0.45 8.14
N GLY A 148 9.66 -0.49 8.93
CA GLY A 148 10.31 -1.08 10.11
C GLY A 148 11.16 -2.31 9.80
N SER A 149 11.13 -2.83 8.58
CA SER A 149 11.93 -4.00 8.17
C SER A 149 12.99 -3.69 7.13
N ASP A 150 13.27 -2.42 6.84
CA ASP A 150 14.27 -2.03 5.83
C ASP A 150 13.98 -2.66 4.45
N SER A 151 12.71 -2.70 4.03
CA SER A 151 12.33 -3.33 2.77
C SER A 151 11.24 -2.63 1.97
N LEU A 152 11.11 -3.00 0.70
CA LEU A 152 9.88 -2.84 -0.08
C LEU A 152 9.22 -4.22 -0.21
N LEU A 153 7.90 -4.27 -0.08
CA LEU A 153 7.11 -5.50 -0.07
C LEU A 153 6.19 -5.51 -1.27
N ALA A 154 6.57 -6.22 -2.35
CA ALA A 154 5.76 -6.34 -3.54
C ALA A 154 4.86 -7.59 -3.43
N LEU A 155 3.55 -7.39 -3.48
CA LEU A 155 2.56 -8.46 -3.46
C LEU A 155 2.19 -8.83 -4.89
N ARG A 156 2.19 -10.12 -5.21
CA ARG A 156 1.56 -10.64 -6.43
C ARG A 156 0.09 -10.96 -6.15
N PRO A 157 -0.88 -10.15 -6.61
CA PRO A 157 -2.29 -10.29 -6.20
C PRO A 157 -2.94 -11.60 -6.64
N ASP A 158 -2.47 -12.17 -7.74
CA ASP A 158 -2.98 -13.42 -8.35
C ASP A 158 -2.69 -14.67 -7.49
N THR A 159 -1.63 -14.62 -6.70
CA THR A 159 -1.09 -15.76 -5.95
C THR A 159 -1.02 -15.50 -4.45
N GLY A 160 -1.06 -14.24 -4.03
CA GLY A 160 -0.84 -13.85 -2.64
C GLY A 160 0.62 -13.94 -2.19
N GLU A 161 1.56 -14.22 -3.11
CA GLU A 161 2.97 -14.36 -2.80
C GLU A 161 3.66 -12.99 -2.70
N TRP A 162 4.66 -12.91 -1.81
CA TRP A 162 5.42 -11.70 -1.55
C TRP A 162 6.84 -11.78 -2.11
N VAL A 163 7.27 -10.73 -2.79
CA VAL A 163 8.67 -10.46 -3.13
C VAL A 163 9.19 -9.38 -2.20
N VAL A 164 10.16 -9.74 -1.37
CA VAL A 164 10.75 -8.84 -0.36
C VAL A 164 12.07 -8.27 -0.86
N LEU A 165 12.08 -6.96 -1.13
CA LEU A 165 13.27 -6.23 -1.57
C LEU A 165 13.95 -5.60 -0.35
N ARG A 166 14.82 -6.38 0.30
CA ARG A 166 15.50 -6.00 1.55
C ARG A 166 16.79 -5.22 1.29
N ILE A 167 17.03 -4.16 2.06
CA ILE A 167 18.34 -3.52 2.15
C ILE A 167 19.08 -4.07 3.38
N PRO A 168 20.31 -4.58 3.23
CA PRO A 168 21.02 -5.20 4.33
C PRO A 168 21.57 -4.17 5.33
N TYR A 169 21.63 -4.57 6.60
CA TYR A 169 22.46 -3.91 7.62
C TYR A 169 23.92 -3.84 7.15
N PRO A 170 24.68 -2.77 7.42
CA PRO A 170 24.36 -1.57 8.22
C PRO A 170 23.75 -0.40 7.42
N LEU A 171 23.28 -0.63 6.19
CA LEU A 171 22.88 0.49 5.35
C LEU A 171 21.62 1.19 5.87
N GLY A 172 20.70 0.45 6.51
CA GLY A 172 19.39 0.92 6.95
C GLY A 172 18.48 1.35 5.79
N PHE A 173 17.15 1.25 5.95
CA PHE A 173 16.20 1.65 4.91
C PHE A 173 14.79 1.93 5.46
N PHE A 174 14.66 3.00 6.26
CA PHE A 174 13.35 3.48 6.71
C PHE A 174 12.60 4.20 5.59
N SER A 175 11.93 3.46 4.71
CA SER A 175 11.21 4.02 3.56
C SER A 175 9.83 4.57 3.91
N ARG A 176 9.43 5.68 3.28
CA ARG A 176 8.10 6.30 3.46
C ARG A 176 7.35 6.57 2.15
N GLY A 177 8.03 6.36 1.03
CA GLY A 177 7.49 6.51 -0.31
C GLY A 177 8.41 5.81 -1.30
N LEU A 178 7.85 5.49 -2.45
CA LEU A 178 8.56 4.93 -3.59
C LEU A 178 7.78 5.29 -4.85
N ASP A 179 8.49 5.34 -5.97
CA ASP A 179 7.90 5.44 -7.29
C ASP A 179 8.75 4.68 -8.32
N GLY A 180 8.10 4.19 -9.36
CA GLY A 180 8.75 3.59 -10.52
C GLY A 180 9.04 4.59 -11.63
N ARG A 181 10.13 4.36 -12.36
CA ARG A 181 10.45 5.12 -13.58
C ARG A 181 10.98 4.19 -14.67
N ILE A 182 10.54 4.44 -15.90
CA ILE A 182 11.07 3.81 -17.12
C ILE A 182 11.87 4.90 -17.82
N ASP A 183 13.20 4.78 -17.76
CA ASP A 183 14.16 5.67 -18.44
C ASP A 183 14.31 5.32 -19.93
N ASP A 184 14.33 4.03 -20.26
CA ASP A 184 14.33 3.55 -21.64
C ASP A 184 13.50 2.25 -21.74
N PRO A 185 12.34 2.27 -22.43
CA PRO A 185 11.50 1.09 -22.58
C PRO A 185 12.20 -0.05 -23.35
N ASN A 186 13.22 0.26 -24.15
CA ASN A 186 13.96 -0.70 -24.99
C ASN A 186 15.21 -1.29 -24.31
N ALA A 187 15.66 -0.74 -23.17
CA ALA A 187 16.83 -1.21 -22.45
C ALA A 187 16.53 -2.35 -21.44
N GLY A 188 15.39 -3.03 -21.59
CA GLY A 188 15.00 -4.15 -20.73
C GLY A 188 14.90 -3.77 -19.25
N TRP A 189 15.50 -4.59 -18.38
CA TRP A 189 15.53 -4.36 -16.93
C TRP A 189 16.44 -3.21 -16.51
N LYS A 190 17.40 -2.82 -17.35
CA LYS A 190 18.36 -1.73 -17.07
C LYS A 190 17.75 -0.35 -17.25
N GLY A 191 16.79 -0.21 -18.17
CA GLY A 191 16.10 1.04 -18.46
C GLY A 191 14.94 1.36 -17.54
N ARG A 192 14.79 0.63 -16.42
CA ARG A 192 13.67 0.80 -15.49
C ARG A 192 14.10 0.46 -14.06
N GLY A 193 13.33 0.92 -13.09
CA GLY A 193 13.55 0.62 -11.68
C GLY A 193 12.56 1.29 -10.77
N LEU A 194 12.76 1.06 -9.47
CA LEU A 194 12.07 1.78 -8.40
C LEU A 194 13.05 2.68 -7.67
N TRP A 195 12.58 3.85 -7.27
CA TRP A 195 13.30 4.77 -6.42
C TRP A 195 12.51 4.97 -5.15
N ALA A 196 13.14 4.68 -4.02
CA ALA A 196 12.54 4.86 -2.71
C ALA A 196 13.38 5.81 -1.87
N ASN A 197 12.70 6.64 -1.09
CA ASN A 197 13.38 7.55 -0.18
C ASN A 197 13.82 6.84 1.10
N TYR A 198 14.88 7.33 1.71
CA TYR A 198 15.12 7.13 3.15
C TYR A 198 14.41 8.24 3.92
N GLY A 199 13.22 7.92 4.44
CA GLY A 199 12.29 8.87 5.06
C GLY A 199 12.49 9.08 6.57
N GLY A 200 13.64 8.71 7.13
CA GLY A 200 13.97 8.99 8.53
C GLY A 200 14.12 10.49 8.80
N ASN A 201 13.49 10.99 9.88
CA ASN A 201 13.60 12.39 10.27
C ASN A 201 14.96 12.72 10.93
N PHE A 202 15.50 11.76 11.68
CA PHE A 202 16.69 11.92 12.52
C PHE A 202 17.84 11.07 11.98
N ASN A 203 18.33 11.39 10.78
CA ASN A 203 19.39 10.61 10.11
C ASN A 203 20.72 10.57 10.88
N TRP A 204 20.92 11.41 11.88
CA TRP A 204 22.09 11.34 12.76
C TRP A 204 21.96 10.31 13.90
N HIS A 205 20.81 9.64 14.05
CA HIS A 205 20.60 8.55 15.01
C HIS A 205 20.78 7.14 14.41
N ILE A 206 21.25 7.05 13.16
CA ILE A 206 21.52 5.78 12.48
C ILE A 206 23.03 5.58 12.27
N GLU A 207 23.43 4.44 11.72
CA GLU A 207 24.81 4.21 11.30
C GLU A 207 25.35 5.36 10.43
N GLY A 208 26.56 5.80 10.75
CA GLY A 208 27.18 7.02 10.19
C GLY A 208 27.11 8.23 11.12
N GLY A 209 26.10 8.32 12.00
CA GLY A 209 26.01 9.33 13.05
C GLY A 209 25.87 10.78 12.54
N LYS A 210 26.37 11.75 13.32
CA LYS A 210 26.26 13.18 13.01
C LYS A 210 26.81 13.51 11.62
N GLY A 211 25.99 14.17 10.80
CA GLY A 211 26.34 14.56 9.42
C GLY A 211 25.85 13.58 8.36
N THR A 212 25.27 12.44 8.74
CA THR A 212 24.69 11.48 7.79
C THR A 212 23.52 12.11 7.02
N PRO A 213 23.61 12.19 5.67
CA PRO A 213 22.51 12.67 4.83
C PRO A 213 21.44 11.58 4.63
N SER A 214 20.26 11.98 4.15
CA SER A 214 19.30 11.02 3.58
C SER A 214 19.85 10.46 2.26
N LYS A 215 19.24 9.37 1.78
CA LYS A 215 19.58 8.71 0.52
C LYS A 215 18.34 8.35 -0.28
N MET A 216 18.53 8.25 -1.59
CA MET A 216 17.59 7.64 -2.52
C MET A 216 18.12 6.24 -2.85
N VAL A 217 17.27 5.23 -2.77
CA VAL A 217 17.64 3.84 -3.06
C VAL A 217 17.02 3.43 -4.38
N HIS A 218 17.84 2.97 -5.32
CA HIS A 218 17.42 2.50 -6.64
C HIS A 218 17.39 0.98 -6.64
N PHE A 219 16.22 0.39 -6.90
CA PHE A 219 16.02 -1.04 -7.07
C PHE A 219 15.85 -1.37 -8.55
N GLN A 220 16.63 -2.35 -9.01
CA GLN A 220 16.45 -2.97 -10.32
C GLN A 220 16.37 -4.48 -10.14
N LEU A 221 15.45 -5.10 -10.87
CA LEU A 221 15.25 -6.54 -10.83
C LEU A 221 15.65 -7.14 -12.17
N ARG A 222 16.63 -8.04 -12.14
CA ARG A 222 16.99 -8.82 -13.32
C ARG A 222 15.94 -9.92 -13.55
N PRO A 223 15.57 -10.22 -14.81
CA PRO A 223 14.66 -11.31 -15.12
C PRO A 223 15.28 -12.69 -14.81
N HIS A 224 16.62 -12.79 -14.86
CA HIS A 224 17.38 -13.97 -14.45
C HIS A 224 18.81 -13.58 -14.02
N PRO A 225 19.55 -14.45 -13.31
CA PRO A 225 20.88 -14.12 -12.78
C PRO A 225 21.91 -13.70 -13.85
N LEU A 226 21.78 -14.27 -15.06
CA LEU A 226 22.66 -14.02 -16.21
C LEU A 226 22.20 -12.89 -17.15
N ALA A 227 21.24 -12.05 -16.73
CA ALA A 227 20.71 -11.01 -17.61
C ALA A 227 21.73 -9.86 -17.77
N ASP A 228 22.05 -9.56 -19.03
CA ASP A 228 22.87 -8.43 -19.47
C ASP A 228 22.05 -7.21 -19.87
#